data_AF-A0A8B7IDU0-F1
#
_entry.id   AF-A0A8B7IDU0-F1
#
_cell.length_a   1.000
_cell.length_b   1.000
_cell.length_c   1.000
_cell.angle_alpha   90.00
_cell.angle_beta   90.00
_cell.angle_gamma   90.00
#
_symmetry.space_group_name_H-M   'P 1'
#
loop_
_entity.id
_entity.type
_entity.pdbx_description
1 polymer ?
#
loop_
_entity_poly.entity_id
_entity_poly.type
_entity_poly.pdbx_seq_one_letter_code
_entity_poly.pdbx_strand_id
1 'polypeptide(L)'
;MTELSGNSKKHITALKKAVGMNCHGEPSLYNSLNLAMQTLKHMPGHTSREVLIVFSSLTTCDPANIYDLIKCLKAVKIRVSVIGLSAEVRVCTVLARETGGMYLKFCSYTINTSLNLKLSN
;
A
#
# COMPACT_ATOMS: atom_id res chain seq x y z
N MET A 1 -8.53 -9.66 -8.78
CA MET A 1 -8.65 -8.19 -8.67
C MET A 1 -10.13 -7.83 -8.57
N THR A 2 -10.52 -6.89 -7.72
CA THR A 2 -11.89 -6.37 -7.63
C THR A 2 -11.91 -4.92 -8.04
N GLU A 3 -12.93 -4.49 -8.79
CA GLU A 3 -13.12 -3.09 -9.17
C GLU A 3 -13.47 -2.20 -7.96
N LEU A 4 -13.26 -0.89 -8.11
CA LEU A 4 -13.60 0.09 -7.08
C LEU A 4 -15.14 0.17 -6.94
N SER A 5 -15.68 -0.31 -5.83
CA SER A 5 -17.12 -0.32 -5.58
C SER A 5 -17.45 -0.14 -4.10
N GLY A 6 -18.64 0.36 -3.78
CA GLY A 6 -19.13 0.45 -2.39
C GLY A 6 -19.70 -0.85 -1.82
N ASN A 7 -19.67 -1.97 -2.57
CA ASN A 7 -20.32 -3.21 -2.17
C ASN A 7 -19.37 -4.13 -1.38
N SER A 8 -19.46 -4.09 -0.04
CA SER A 8 -18.63 -4.89 0.86
C SER A 8 -18.73 -6.40 0.62
N LYS A 9 -19.91 -6.93 0.24
CA LYS A 9 -20.09 -8.37 -0.02
C LYS A 9 -19.21 -8.85 -1.18
N LYS A 10 -19.08 -8.04 -2.25
CA LYS A 10 -18.22 -8.38 -3.40
C LYS A 10 -16.76 -8.48 -2.97
N HIS A 11 -16.28 -7.54 -2.17
CA HIS A 11 -14.89 -7.52 -1.69
C HIS A 11 -14.60 -8.67 -0.71
N ILE A 12 -15.52 -8.97 0.21
CA ILE A 12 -15.38 -10.09 1.14
C ILE A 12 -15.30 -11.43 0.38
N THR A 13 -16.16 -11.64 -0.61
CA THR A 13 -16.13 -12.87 -1.43
C THR A 13 -14.82 -13.00 -2.19
N ALA A 14 -14.31 -11.91 -2.76
CA ALA A 14 -13.01 -11.93 -3.44
C ALA A 14 -11.85 -12.23 -2.49
N LEU A 15 -11.86 -11.68 -1.27
CA LEU A 15 -10.87 -11.99 -0.24
C LEU A 15 -10.93 -13.46 0.17
N LYS A 16 -12.12 -14.02 0.41
CA LYS A 16 -12.27 -15.44 0.72
C LYS A 16 -11.73 -16.34 -0.39
N LYS A 17 -11.95 -15.96 -1.66
CA LYS A 17 -11.38 -16.67 -2.82
C LYS A 17 -9.85 -16.56 -2.86
N ALA A 18 -9.30 -15.41 -2.48
CA ALA A 18 -7.86 -15.16 -2.48
C ALA A 18 -7.09 -15.96 -1.43
N VAL A 19 -7.74 -16.44 -0.36
CA VAL A 19 -7.09 -17.29 0.67
C VAL A 19 -6.50 -18.58 0.08
N GLY A 20 -7.16 -19.15 -0.93
CA GLY A 20 -6.69 -20.37 -1.61
C GLY A 20 -5.76 -20.11 -2.79
N MET A 21 -5.38 -18.86 -3.05
CA MET A 21 -4.50 -18.52 -4.18
C MET A 21 -3.04 -18.62 -3.76
N ASN A 22 -2.24 -19.32 -4.57
CA ASN A 22 -0.80 -19.35 -4.37
C ASN A 22 -0.18 -18.04 -4.87
N CYS A 23 0.55 -17.36 -3.99
CA CYS A 23 1.34 -16.19 -4.35
C CYS A 23 2.67 -16.65 -4.96
N HIS A 24 2.83 -16.50 -6.27
CA HIS A 24 4.07 -16.80 -6.98
C HIS A 24 4.63 -15.54 -7.67
N GLY A 25 5.95 -15.51 -7.82
CA GLY A 25 6.67 -14.39 -8.43
C GLY A 25 7.04 -13.29 -7.44
N GLU A 26 7.58 -12.20 -7.98
CA GLU A 26 8.05 -11.04 -7.22
C GLU A 26 7.05 -9.88 -7.29
N PRO A 27 6.90 -9.08 -6.22
CA PRO A 27 5.94 -8.00 -6.23
C PRO A 27 6.42 -6.80 -7.05
N SER A 28 5.50 -6.17 -7.77
CA SER A 28 5.73 -4.93 -8.51
C SER A 28 4.89 -3.79 -7.93
N LEU A 29 5.56 -2.80 -7.35
CA LEU A 29 4.92 -1.57 -6.87
C LEU A 29 4.52 -0.67 -8.03
N TYR A 30 5.36 -0.57 -9.07
CA TYR A 30 5.11 0.28 -10.23
C TYR A 30 3.78 -0.09 -10.91
N ASN A 31 3.58 -1.37 -11.24
CA ASN A 31 2.36 -1.82 -11.92
C ASN A 31 1.12 -1.61 -11.04
N SER A 32 1.22 -1.92 -9.75
CA SER A 32 0.13 -1.76 -8.79
C SER A 32 -0.29 -0.29 -8.62
N LEU A 33 0.69 0.61 -8.48
CA LEU A 33 0.48 2.05 -8.34
C LEU A 33 0.01 2.69 -9.64
N ASN A 34 0.55 2.28 -10.79
CA ASN A 34 0.12 2.79 -12.09
C ASN A 34 -1.35 2.45 -12.35
N LEU A 35 -1.76 1.22 -12.05
CA LEU A 35 -3.15 0.79 -12.13
C LEU A 35 -4.06 1.60 -11.19
N ALA A 36 -3.64 1.75 -9.92
CA ALA A 36 -4.39 2.58 -8.96
C ALA A 36 -4.50 4.04 -9.41
N MET A 37 -3.42 4.61 -9.95
CA MET A 37 -3.40 5.96 -10.51
C MET A 37 -4.38 6.09 -11.68
N GLN A 38 -4.40 5.15 -12.61
CA GLN A 38 -5.34 5.16 -13.75
C GLN A 38 -6.79 5.11 -13.27
N THR A 39 -7.11 4.27 -12.28
CA THR A 39 -8.46 4.21 -11.71
C THR A 39 -8.84 5.50 -10.96
N LEU A 40 -7.94 6.04 -10.15
CA LEU A 40 -8.23 7.21 -9.29
C LEU A 40 -8.16 8.54 -10.03
N LYS A 41 -7.47 8.62 -11.17
CA LYS A 41 -7.36 9.85 -11.98
C LYS A 41 -8.72 10.36 -12.46
N HIS A 42 -9.67 9.45 -12.69
CA HIS A 42 -11.03 9.78 -13.13
C HIS A 42 -11.96 10.25 -12.00
N MET A 43 -11.54 10.10 -10.73
CA MET A 43 -12.35 10.53 -9.60
C MET A 43 -12.36 12.06 -9.46
N PRO A 44 -13.46 12.70 -8.99
CA PRO A 44 -13.51 14.15 -8.82
C PRO A 44 -12.42 14.69 -7.88
N GLY A 45 -11.99 15.94 -8.11
CA GLY A 45 -10.94 16.57 -7.30
C GLY A 45 -11.31 16.83 -5.83
N HIS A 46 -12.60 16.77 -5.49
CA HIS A 46 -13.11 16.95 -4.13
C HIS A 46 -13.10 15.66 -3.30
N THR A 47 -12.88 14.51 -3.94
CA THR A 47 -12.77 13.22 -3.24
C THR A 47 -11.34 12.98 -2.77
N SER A 48 -11.16 12.40 -1.58
CA SER A 48 -9.85 11.92 -1.17
C SER A 48 -9.46 10.71 -2.03
N ARG A 49 -8.23 10.74 -2.55
CA ARG A 49 -7.67 9.66 -3.36
C ARG A 49 -6.59 8.98 -2.55
N GLU A 50 -6.90 7.78 -2.07
CA GLU A 50 -6.08 7.08 -1.10
C GLU A 50 -5.77 5.68 -1.58
N VAL A 51 -4.52 5.25 -1.37
CA VAL A 51 -4.05 3.89 -1.67
C VAL A 51 -3.39 3.33 -0.42
N LEU A 52 -3.84 2.16 0.02
CA LEU A 52 -3.22 1.40 1.10
C LEU A 52 -2.52 0.18 0.51
N ILE A 53 -1.21 0.07 0.75
CA ILE A 53 -0.39 -1.05 0.31
C ILE A 53 0.00 -1.89 1.51
N VAL A 54 -0.30 -3.18 1.48
CA VAL A 54 0.26 -4.16 2.43
C VAL A 54 1.42 -4.85 1.74
N PHE A 55 2.63 -4.60 2.23
CA PHE A 55 3.87 -5.05 1.61
C PHE A 55 4.61 -6.04 2.52
N SER A 56 4.81 -7.26 2.03
CA SER A 56 5.47 -8.34 2.77
C SER A 56 6.91 -8.60 2.31
N SER A 57 7.27 -8.15 1.11
CA SER A 57 8.60 -8.35 0.54
C SER A 57 9.59 -7.29 1.01
N LEU A 58 10.88 -7.57 0.83
CA LEU A 58 11.97 -6.62 1.01
C LEU A 58 12.43 -6.01 -0.32
N THR A 59 12.08 -6.67 -1.42
CA THR A 59 12.43 -6.30 -2.79
C THR A 59 11.17 -6.05 -3.60
N THR A 60 11.29 -5.19 -4.62
CA THR A 60 10.27 -5.03 -5.66
C THR A 60 10.97 -5.09 -7.01
N CYS A 61 10.33 -5.73 -7.97
CA CYS A 61 10.88 -5.96 -9.29
C CYS A 61 10.02 -5.23 -10.31
N ASP A 62 10.35 -3.96 -10.52
CA ASP A 62 9.61 -3.04 -11.37
C ASP A 62 10.34 -2.83 -12.71
N PRO A 63 9.61 -2.80 -13.85
CA PRO A 63 10.21 -2.62 -15.17
C PRO A 63 10.65 -1.18 -15.45
N ALA A 64 10.22 -0.21 -14.64
CA ALA A 64 10.42 1.21 -14.84
C ALA A 64 10.73 1.93 -13.52
N ASN A 65 11.18 3.18 -13.62
CA ASN A 65 11.58 3.97 -12.46
C ASN A 65 10.38 4.39 -11.58
N ILE A 66 10.34 3.86 -10.36
CA ILE A 66 9.30 4.21 -9.37
C ILE A 66 9.37 5.67 -8.91
N TYR A 67 10.55 6.30 -8.91
CA TYR A 67 10.69 7.69 -8.44
C TYR A 67 9.94 8.69 -9.32
N ASP A 68 9.85 8.42 -10.63
CA ASP A 68 9.07 9.27 -11.53
C ASP A 68 7.57 9.05 -11.35
N LEU A 69 7.17 7.81 -11.05
CA LEU A 69 5.78 7.52 -10.68
C LEU A 69 5.37 8.21 -9.37
N ILE A 70 6.27 8.30 -8.38
CA ILE A 70 6.02 9.05 -7.13
C ILE A 70 5.73 10.53 -7.43
N LYS A 71 6.48 11.16 -8.33
CA LYS A 71 6.23 12.54 -8.77
C LYS A 71 4.85 12.67 -9.44
N CYS A 72 4.48 11.72 -10.29
CA CYS A 72 3.16 11.68 -10.92
C CYS A 72 2.03 11.56 -9.88
N LEU A 73 2.17 10.66 -8.90
CA LEU A 73 1.19 10.47 -7.82
C LEU A 73 1.00 11.75 -6.99
N LYS A 74 2.10 12.45 -6.70
CA LYS A 74 2.08 13.74 -6.00
C LYS A 74 1.34 14.82 -6.82
N ALA A 75 1.59 14.89 -8.13
CA ALA A 75 0.90 15.82 -9.02
C ALA A 75 -0.62 15.55 -9.09
N VAL A 76 -1.03 14.28 -9.04
CA VAL A 76 -2.43 13.84 -9.07
C VAL A 76 -3.09 13.89 -7.67
N LYS A 77 -2.36 14.32 -6.64
CA LYS A 77 -2.81 14.40 -5.24
C LYS A 77 -3.33 13.06 -4.69
N ILE A 78 -2.64 11.97 -5.01
CA ILE A 78 -2.95 10.64 -4.47
C ILE A 78 -2.07 10.39 -3.26
N ARG A 79 -2.69 10.11 -2.12
CA ARG A 79 -2.02 9.76 -0.86
C ARG A 79 -1.78 8.26 -0.81
N VAL A 80 -0.54 7.84 -0.59
CA VAL A 80 -0.18 6.42 -0.50
C VAL A 80 0.34 6.09 0.89
N SER A 81 -0.34 5.18 1.58
CA SER A 81 0.10 4.63 2.87
C SER A 81 0.52 3.18 2.70
N VAL A 82 1.59 2.77 3.38
CA VAL A 82 2.17 1.44 3.26
C VAL A 82 2.29 0.81 4.63
N ILE A 83 1.88 -0.45 4.74
CA ILE A 83 2.10 -1.31 5.91
C ILE A 83 3.15 -2.36 5.50
N GLY A 84 4.37 -2.23 6.01
CA GLY A 84 5.45 -3.18 5.78
C GLY A 84 5.49 -4.27 6.87
N LEU A 85 5.45 -5.55 6.50
CA LEU A 85 5.36 -6.68 7.47
C LEU A 85 6.70 -7.20 8.01
N SER A 86 7.81 -6.79 7.42
CA SER A 86 9.13 -7.33 7.76
C SER A 86 10.10 -6.19 8.08
N ALA A 87 11.06 -5.92 7.21
CA ALA A 87 11.97 -4.79 7.35
C ALA A 87 11.45 -3.53 6.66
N GLU A 88 12.07 -2.41 6.98
CA GLU A 88 11.79 -1.15 6.32
C GLU A 88 12.39 -1.17 4.91
N VAL A 89 11.57 -0.79 3.92
CA VAL A 89 12.01 -0.65 2.52
C VAL A 89 12.07 0.83 2.20
N ARG A 90 13.28 1.33 1.89
CA ARG A 90 13.54 2.76 1.66
C ARG A 90 12.59 3.36 0.62
N VAL A 91 12.32 2.64 -0.47
CA VAL A 91 11.43 3.10 -1.54
C VAL A 91 10.01 3.33 -1.03
N CYS A 92 9.50 2.45 -0.16
CA CYS A 92 8.17 2.57 0.44
C CYS A 92 8.09 3.74 1.43
N THR A 93 9.15 3.96 2.21
CA THR A 93 9.25 5.10 3.12
C THR A 93 9.23 6.43 2.35
N VAL A 94 10.00 6.51 1.25
CA VAL A 94 10.02 7.71 0.38
C VAL A 94 8.67 7.91 -0.30
N LEU A 95 8.06 6.85 -0.83
CA LEU A 95 6.74 6.88 -1.45
C LEU A 95 5.68 7.45 -0.48
N ALA A 96 5.61 6.93 0.74
CA ALA A 96 4.66 7.41 1.73
C ALA A 96 4.91 8.87 2.11
N ARG A 97 6.17 9.25 2.34
CA ARG A 97 6.55 10.62 2.71
C ARG A 97 6.22 11.63 1.59
N GLU A 98 6.57 11.32 0.35
CA GLU A 98 6.38 12.24 -0.78
C GLU A 98 4.91 12.41 -1.17
N THR A 99 4.08 11.38 -0.95
CA THR A 99 2.64 11.41 -1.22
C THR A 99 1.81 11.88 -0.03
N GLY A 100 2.45 12.17 1.12
CA GLY A 100 1.77 12.61 2.35
C GLY A 100 0.99 11.52 3.07
N GLY A 101 1.33 10.25 2.84
CA GLY A 101 0.79 9.10 3.56
C GLY A 101 1.71 8.64 4.70
N MET A 102 1.43 7.45 5.23
CA MET A 102 2.15 6.89 6.38
C MET A 102 2.82 5.56 6.01
N TYR A 103 4.07 5.38 6.44
CA TYR A 103 4.73 4.08 6.41
C TYR A 103 4.65 3.46 7.82
N LEU A 104 3.90 2.38 7.95
CA LEU A 104 3.75 1.61 9.18
C LEU A 104 4.56 0.34 9.07
N LYS A 105 5.53 0.15 9.98
CA LYS A 105 6.29 -1.10 10.09
C LYS A 105 5.60 -2.01 11.09
N PHE A 106 5.07 -3.11 10.60
CA PHE A 106 4.53 -4.19 11.43
C PHE A 106 5.69 -5.14 11.78
N CYS A 107 6.15 -5.07 13.02
CA CYS A 107 7.09 -6.04 13.57
C CYS A 107 6.40 -6.70 14.77
N SER A 108 6.33 -8.03 14.79
CA SER A 108 5.61 -8.78 15.84
C SER A 108 6.12 -8.43 17.26
N TYR A 109 7.40 -8.09 17.39
CA TYR A 109 8.02 -7.64 18.64
C TYR A 109 7.57 -6.25 19.12
N THR A 110 7.05 -5.39 18.23
CA THR A 110 6.61 -4.03 18.56
C THR A 110 5.24 -3.99 19.23
N ILE A 111 4.37 -4.97 18.95
CA ILE A 111 3.05 -5.07 19.60
C ILE A 111 3.23 -5.37 21.09
N ASN A 112 4.15 -6.29 21.41
CA ASN A 112 4.38 -6.71 22.79
C ASN A 112 5.14 -5.65 23.61
N THR A 113 6.08 -4.92 23.00
CA THR A 113 6.80 -3.83 23.67
C THR A 113 5.94 -2.58 23.86
N SER A 114 5.06 -2.23 22.92
CA SER A 114 4.16 -1.08 23.06
C SER A 114 3.05 -1.32 24.10
N LEU A 115 2.61 -2.56 24.30
CA LEU A 115 1.70 -2.92 25.40
C LEU A 115 2.44 -2.96 26.76
N ASN A 116 3.65 -3.52 26.83
CA ASN A 116 4.42 -3.56 28.08
C ASN A 116 4.88 -2.17 28.55
N LEU A 117 5.23 -1.25 27.64
CA LEU A 117 5.56 0.14 27.99
C LEU A 117 4.35 0.96 28.46
N LYS A 118 3.12 0.58 28.11
CA LYS A 118 1.89 1.23 28.59
C LYS A 118 1.37 0.67 29.92
N LEU A 119 1.83 -0.51 30.34
CA LEU A 119 1.46 -1.13 31.61
C LEU A 119 2.50 -0.89 32.72
N SER A 120 3.61 -0.22 32.41
CA SER A 120 4.70 0.10 33.33
C SER A 120 4.73 1.57 33.79
N ASN A 121 3.69 2.36 33.47
CA ASN A 121 3.51 3.73 33.98
C ASN A 121 2.13 3.86 34.63
#